data_AF-L1MXV9-F1
#
_entry.id   AF-L1MXV9-F1
#
_cell.length_a   1.000
_cell.length_b   1.000
_cell.length_c   1.000
_cell.angle_alpha   90.00
_cell.angle_beta   90.00
_cell.angle_gamma   90.00
#
_symmetry.space_group_name_H-M   'P 1'
#
loop_
_entity.id
_entity.type
_entity.pdbx_description
1 polymer ?
#
loop_
_entity_poly.entity_id
_entity_poly.type
_entity_poly.pdbx_seq_one_letter_code
_entity_poly.pdbx_strand_id
1 'polypeptide(L)'
;MIAKIMKGSGFKGVINYILDPKKGTELIDSSGVRTDSINHIVQSFIDQTELNPRVGKVVGHISLSFSVQDSSKLSNEFMVQTARKYMEKMGIKDTQYIIGRHFDKEHPHIHI
;
A
#
# COMPACT_ATOMS: atom_id res chain seq x y z
N MET A 1 10.81 12.33 4.87
CA MET A 1 9.89 11.18 4.77
C MET A 1 10.22 10.19 5.88
N ILE A 2 9.21 9.66 6.57
CA ILE A 2 9.35 8.61 7.59
C ILE A 2 8.58 7.39 7.12
N ALA A 3 9.19 6.20 7.24
CA ALA A 3 8.55 4.93 6.93
C ALA A 3 8.19 4.19 8.22
N LYS A 4 7.01 3.58 8.26
CA LYS A 4 6.60 2.63 9.32
C LYS A 4 6.20 1.33 8.67
N ILE A 5 6.78 0.23 9.14
CA ILE A 5 6.55 -1.12 8.61
C ILE A 5 5.75 -1.93 9.63
N MET A 6 4.70 -2.58 9.16
CA MET A 6 3.80 -3.44 9.92
C MET A 6 3.69 -4.79 9.21
N LYS A 7 3.51 -5.87 9.99
CA LYS A 7 3.30 -7.22 9.46
C LYS A 7 1.99 -7.78 9.97
N GLY A 8 1.26 -8.47 9.11
CA GLY A 8 -0.06 -9.03 9.42
C GLY A 8 -0.23 -10.45 8.88
N SER A 9 -1.27 -11.14 9.35
CA SER A 9 -1.61 -12.51 8.94
C SER A 9 -2.79 -12.59 7.97
N GLY A 10 -3.39 -11.47 7.57
CA GLY A 10 -4.54 -11.47 6.67
C GLY A 10 -4.75 -10.15 5.94
N PHE A 11 -5.07 -10.25 4.65
CA PHE A 11 -5.15 -9.09 3.74
C PHE A 11 -6.47 -8.31 3.81
N LYS A 12 -7.59 -8.96 4.16
CA LYS A 12 -8.91 -8.32 4.17
C LYS A 12 -8.94 -7.05 5.02
N GLY A 13 -8.42 -7.09 6.25
CA GLY A 13 -8.44 -5.94 7.16
C GLY A 13 -7.60 -4.78 6.65
N VAL A 14 -6.36 -5.04 6.20
CA VAL A 14 -5.46 -3.99 5.72
C VAL A 14 -5.95 -3.37 4.41
N ILE A 15 -6.51 -4.16 3.48
CA ILE A 15 -7.02 -3.62 2.21
C ILE A 15 -8.24 -2.74 2.46
N ASN A 16 -9.17 -3.15 3.32
CA ASN A 16 -10.31 -2.31 3.70
C ASN A 16 -9.86 -1.02 4.40
N TYR A 17 -8.77 -1.06 5.18
CA TYR A 17 -8.19 0.14 5.78
C TYR A 17 -7.54 1.06 4.74
N ILE A 18 -6.75 0.51 3.81
CA ILE A 18 -6.07 1.27 2.76
C ILE A 18 -7.11 1.91 1.83
N LEU A 19 -8.21 1.20 1.53
CA LEU A 19 -9.26 1.64 0.61
C LEU A 19 -10.52 2.14 1.33
N ASP A 20 -10.41 2.59 2.59
CA ASP A 20 -11.55 3.16 3.32
C ASP A 20 -11.95 4.52 2.74
N PRO A 21 -13.17 4.67 2.19
CA PRO A 21 -13.64 5.95 1.64
C PRO A 21 -13.72 7.06 2.68
N LYS A 22 -13.87 6.73 3.98
CA LYS A 22 -13.88 7.72 5.06
C LYS A 22 -12.56 8.46 5.21
N LYS A 23 -11.48 7.91 4.64
CA LYS A 23 -10.16 8.53 4.63
C LYS A 23 -9.88 9.39 3.39
N GLY A 24 -10.89 9.54 2.52
CA GLY A 24 -10.74 10.19 1.21
C GLY A 24 -9.75 9.46 0.30
N THR A 25 -9.59 8.15 0.47
CA THR A 25 -8.51 7.39 -0.15
C THR A 25 -8.53 7.43 -1.68
N GLU A 26 -7.33 7.44 -2.27
CA GLU A 26 -7.13 7.29 -3.70
C GLU A 26 -6.16 6.13 -3.96
N LEU A 27 -6.55 5.16 -4.77
CA LEU A 27 -5.65 4.10 -5.25
C LEU A 27 -4.79 4.68 -6.38
N ILE A 28 -3.51 4.93 -6.11
CA ILE A 28 -2.61 5.66 -7.01
C ILE A 28 -1.68 4.74 -7.81
N ASP A 29 -1.51 3.48 -7.38
CA ASP A 29 -0.75 2.46 -8.12
C ASP A 29 -1.13 1.05 -7.65
N SER A 30 -0.90 0.06 -8.51
CA SER A 30 -1.04 -1.36 -8.14
C SER A 30 -0.31 -2.26 -9.14
N SER A 31 0.04 -3.47 -8.70
CA SER A 31 0.61 -4.49 -9.57
C SER A 31 0.13 -5.88 -9.15
N GLY A 32 -0.22 -6.70 -10.15
CA GLY A 32 -0.57 -8.11 -9.95
C GLY A 32 -1.89 -8.37 -9.24
N VAL A 33 -2.81 -7.38 -9.18
CA VAL A 33 -4.13 -7.51 -8.54
C VAL A 33 -5.25 -7.03 -9.46
N ARG A 34 -6.45 -7.57 -9.25
CA ARG A 34 -7.68 -7.10 -9.92
C ARG A 34 -8.30 -5.96 -9.11
N THR A 35 -8.44 -4.77 -9.72
CA THR A 35 -8.82 -3.53 -9.02
C THR A 35 -10.27 -3.09 -9.23
N ASP A 36 -11.10 -3.92 -9.86
CA ASP A 36 -12.49 -3.59 -10.18
C ASP A 36 -13.42 -3.63 -8.95
N SER A 37 -13.03 -4.32 -7.88
CA SER A 37 -13.67 -4.22 -6.57
C SER A 37 -12.71 -4.50 -5.42
N ILE A 38 -13.01 -3.99 -4.22
CA ILE A 38 -12.24 -4.30 -3.00
C ILE A 38 -12.16 -5.81 -2.78
N ASN A 39 -13.26 -6.54 -3.02
CA ASN A 39 -13.29 -7.99 -2.86
C ASN A 39 -12.35 -8.70 -3.82
N HIS A 40 -12.21 -8.22 -5.06
CA HIS A 40 -11.26 -8.79 -6.02
C HIS A 40 -9.80 -8.48 -5.68
N ILE A 41 -9.50 -7.30 -5.13
CA ILE A 41 -8.17 -7.00 -4.60
C ILE A 41 -7.85 -7.95 -3.45
N VAL A 42 -8.77 -8.09 -2.47
CA VAL A 42 -8.62 -9.02 -1.34
C VAL A 42 -8.39 -10.45 -1.82
N GLN A 43 -9.19 -10.93 -2.77
CA GLN A 43 -9.04 -12.28 -3.29
C GLN A 43 -7.70 -12.48 -4.00
N SER A 44 -7.25 -11.50 -4.81
CA SER A 44 -5.96 -11.58 -5.52
C SER A 44 -4.80 -11.82 -4.56
N PHE A 45 -4.78 -11.12 -3.42
CA PHE A 45 -3.76 -11.34 -2.39
C PHE A 45 -3.93 -12.66 -1.63
N ILE A 46 -5.17 -13.08 -1.33
CA ILE A 46 -5.44 -14.38 -0.68
C ILE A 46 -4.92 -15.51 -1.56
N ASP A 47 -5.22 -15.49 -2.86
CA ASP A 47 -4.76 -16.49 -3.83
C ASP A 47 -3.22 -16.60 -3.81
N GLN A 48 -2.50 -15.47 -3.69
CA GLN A 48 -1.04 -15.47 -3.58
C GLN A 48 -0.53 -16.17 -2.30
N THR A 49 -1.26 -16.06 -1.19
CA THR A 49 -0.86 -16.72 0.07
C THR A 49 -0.90 -18.24 -0.02
N GLU A 50 -1.78 -18.80 -0.85
CA GLU A 50 -1.93 -20.24 -1.04
C GLU A 50 -0.72 -20.86 -1.75
N LEU A 51 0.05 -20.06 -2.49
CA LEU A 51 1.28 -20.50 -3.18
C LEU A 51 2.43 -20.81 -2.21
N ASN A 52 2.39 -20.28 -0.98
CA ASN A 52 3.40 -20.59 0.04
C ASN A 52 2.78 -20.62 1.45
N PRO A 53 2.10 -21.72 1.82
CA PRO A 53 1.36 -21.82 3.08
C PRO A 53 2.26 -21.82 4.33
N ARG A 54 3.60 -21.87 4.17
CA ARG A 54 4.55 -21.81 5.30
C ARG A 54 4.68 -20.39 5.88
N VAL A 55 4.24 -19.36 5.17
CA VAL A 55 4.37 -17.97 5.60
C VAL A 55 3.19 -17.59 6.50
N GLY A 56 3.41 -17.48 7.81
CA GLY A 56 2.35 -17.11 8.77
C GLY A 56 2.03 -15.61 8.84
N LYS A 57 2.94 -14.75 8.38
CA LYS A 57 2.78 -13.28 8.31
C LYS A 57 2.91 -12.82 6.86
N VAL A 58 1.85 -13.05 6.11
CA VAL A 58 1.77 -12.83 4.66
C VAL A 58 1.67 -11.36 4.26
N VAL A 59 1.23 -10.49 5.16
CA VAL A 59 1.05 -9.06 4.87
C VAL A 59 2.30 -8.28 5.25
N GLY A 60 2.85 -7.52 4.31
CA GLY A 60 3.69 -6.36 4.58
C GLY A 60 2.87 -5.09 4.34
N HIS A 61 2.69 -4.26 5.36
CA HIS A 61 2.00 -2.97 5.26
C HIS A 61 2.98 -1.86 5.64
N ILE A 62 3.22 -0.94 4.72
CA ILE A 62 4.20 0.14 4.90
C ILE A 62 3.49 1.47 4.72
N SER A 63 3.57 2.35 5.72
CA SER A 63 3.17 3.74 5.53
C SER A 63 4.39 4.61 5.27
N LEU A 64 4.34 5.43 4.22
CA LEU A 64 5.33 6.49 3.96
C LEU A 64 4.68 7.85 4.22
N SER A 65 5.17 8.56 5.22
CA SER A 65 4.69 9.89 5.61
C SER A 65 5.67 10.97 5.15
N PHE A 66 5.13 12.01 4.52
CA PHE A 66 5.88 13.13 3.96
C PHE A 66 5.76 14.38 4.84
N SER A 67 6.70 15.30 4.69
CA SER A 67 6.65 16.59 5.38
C SER A 67 5.53 17.45 4.78
N VAL A 68 4.80 18.16 5.64
CA VAL A 68 3.81 19.16 5.20
C VAL A 68 4.47 20.29 4.40
N GLN A 69 5.74 20.59 4.66
CA GLN A 69 6.50 21.62 3.95
C GLN A 69 6.74 21.25 2.48
N ASP A 70 6.66 19.96 2.14
CA ASP A 70 6.86 19.47 0.78
C ASP A 70 5.55 19.34 -0.01
N SER A 71 4.40 19.66 0.58
CA SER A 71 3.07 19.35 0.00
C SER A 71 2.87 19.82 -1.44
N SER A 72 3.44 20.97 -1.81
CA SER A 72 3.36 21.51 -3.19
C SER A 72 4.06 20.66 -4.24
N LYS A 73 4.95 19.75 -3.82
CA LYS A 73 5.72 18.85 -4.69
C LYS A 73 5.16 17.42 -4.73
N LEU A 74 4.17 17.11 -3.88
CA LEU A 74 3.69 15.74 -3.66
C LEU A 74 2.50 15.38 -4.58
N SER A 75 2.77 15.31 -5.89
CA SER A 75 1.85 14.72 -6.85
C SER A 75 1.74 13.20 -6.65
N ASN A 76 0.68 12.59 -7.19
CA ASN A 76 0.52 11.14 -7.13
C ASN A 76 1.68 10.43 -7.83
N GLU A 77 2.12 10.93 -8.99
CA GLU A 77 3.26 10.38 -9.74
C GLU A 77 4.54 10.41 -8.90
N PHE A 78 4.82 11.51 -8.21
CA PHE A 78 5.98 11.63 -7.34
C PHE A 78 5.92 10.64 -6.17
N MET A 79 4.75 10.52 -5.54
CA MET A 79 4.53 9.59 -4.44
C MET A 79 4.70 8.13 -4.89
N VAL A 80 4.16 7.76 -6.05
CA VAL A 80 4.33 6.42 -6.66
C VAL A 80 5.78 6.13 -6.97
N GLN A 81 6.50 7.05 -7.61
CA GLN A 81 7.94 6.88 -7.90
C GLN A 81 8.74 6.71 -6.60
N THR A 82 8.42 7.48 -5.56
CA THR A 82 9.07 7.37 -4.25
C THR A 82 8.79 6.01 -3.61
N ALA A 83 7.56 5.53 -3.66
CA ALA A 83 7.16 4.23 -3.13
C ALA A 83 7.86 3.06 -3.85
N ARG A 84 7.90 3.08 -5.19
CA ARG A 84 8.60 2.07 -5.99
C ARG A 84 10.10 2.05 -5.67
N LYS A 85 10.73 3.22 -5.59
CA LYS A 85 12.15 3.34 -5.19
C LYS A 85 12.39 2.85 -3.77
N TYR A 86 11.46 3.09 -2.85
CA TYR A 86 11.51 2.56 -1.50
C TYR A 86 11.46 1.03 -1.51
N MET A 87 10.47 0.43 -2.19
CA MET A 87 10.35 -1.02 -2.33
C MET A 87 11.60 -1.65 -2.92
N GLU A 88 12.13 -1.07 -4.01
CA GLU A 88 13.36 -1.54 -4.66
C GLU A 88 14.56 -1.56 -3.69
N LYS A 89 14.77 -0.46 -2.95
CA LYS A 89 15.86 -0.35 -1.96
C LYS A 89 15.69 -1.29 -0.78
N MET A 90 14.45 -1.62 -0.42
CA MET A 90 14.13 -2.59 0.63
C MET A 90 14.22 -4.04 0.14
N GLY A 91 14.49 -4.26 -1.15
CA GLY A 91 14.51 -5.61 -1.75
C GLY A 91 13.12 -6.21 -1.94
N ILE A 92 12.06 -5.41 -1.88
CA ILE A 92 10.69 -5.82 -2.15
C ILE A 92 10.50 -5.77 -3.66
N LYS A 93 10.61 -6.92 -4.32
CA LYS A 93 10.55 -7.09 -5.77
C LYS A 93 9.65 -8.28 -6.10
N ASP A 94 9.15 -8.32 -7.34
CA ASP A 94 8.40 -9.45 -7.89
C ASP A 94 7.23 -9.91 -7.00
N THR A 95 6.56 -8.96 -6.35
CA THR A 95 5.40 -9.21 -5.47
C THR A 95 4.23 -8.31 -5.86
N GLN A 96 3.01 -8.80 -5.61
CA GLN A 96 1.80 -7.99 -5.73
C GLN A 96 1.82 -6.85 -4.71
N TYR A 97 1.25 -5.71 -5.08
CA TYR A 97 1.07 -4.58 -4.19
C TYR A 97 -0.09 -3.67 -4.64
N ILE A 98 -0.57 -2.84 -3.72
CA ILE A 98 -1.40 -1.66 -3.99
C ILE A 98 -0.77 -0.46 -3.32
N ILE A 99 -1.03 0.75 -3.81
CA ILE A 99 -0.62 1.99 -3.14
C ILE A 99 -1.85 2.88 -2.97
N GLY A 100 -2.28 3.07 -1.73
CA GLY A 100 -3.37 3.99 -1.39
C GLY A 100 -2.83 5.28 -0.77
N ARG A 101 -3.25 6.43 -1.29
CA ARG A 101 -3.02 7.74 -0.69
C ARG A 101 -4.17 8.09 0.23
N HIS A 102 -3.88 8.48 1.46
CA HIS A 102 -4.89 8.92 2.43
C HIS A 102 -4.85 10.44 2.60
N PHE A 103 -6.02 11.03 2.89
CA PHE A 103 -6.20 12.46 3.08
C PHE A 103 -6.84 12.78 4.45
N ASP A 104 -6.86 11.82 5.37
CA ASP A 104 -7.46 11.91 6.70
C ASP A 104 -6.55 12.52 7.79
N LYS A 105 -5.33 12.92 7.42
CA LYS A 105 -4.32 13.51 8.32
C LYS A 105 -3.70 14.75 7.68
N GLU A 106 -3.18 15.63 8.55
CA GLU A 106 -2.45 16.83 8.12
C GLU A 106 -1.20 16.49 7.31
N HIS A 107 -0.44 15.46 7.74
CA HIS A 107 0.73 15.02 7.00
C HIS A 107 0.33 14.16 5.78
N PRO A 108 0.78 14.53 4.56
CA PRO A 108 0.55 13.71 3.37
C PRO A 108 1.20 12.34 3.54
N HIS A 109 0.47 11.28 3.21
CA HIS A 109 1.00 9.92 3.37
C HIS A 109 0.34 8.94 2.41
N ILE A 110 1.08 7.86 2.15
CA ILE A 110 0.63 6.72 1.36
C ILE A 110 0.85 5.44 2.14
N HIS A 111 0.08 4.42 1.78
CA HIS A 111 0.19 3.06 2.26
C HIS A 111 0.49 2.13 1.09
N ILE A 112 1.50 1.28 1.29
CA ILE A 112 1.89 0.16 0.44
C ILE A 112 1.46 -1.12 1.15
#